data_AF-A0A7Y0CUU1-F1
#
_entry.id   AF-A0A7Y0CUU1-F1
#
_cell.length_a   1.000
_cell.length_b   1.000
_cell.length_c   1.000
_cell.angle_alpha   90.00
_cell.angle_beta   90.00
_cell.angle_gamma   90.00
#
_symmetry.space_group_name_H-M   'P 1'
#
loop_
_entity.id
_entity.type
_entity.pdbx_description
1 polymer ?
#
loop_
_entity_poly.entity_id
_entity_poly.type
_entity_poly.pdbx_seq_one_letter_code
_entity_poly.pdbx_strand_id
1 'polypeptide(L)'
;MPTLAFPSEEFPAQPAVTLHIPQDWQPAHAPGAVMAARSASDDGDFVPNVVVRIERRPLDFVVADALAELTRFAAERPQGTTSAPSEVELGGRPFVGCDLSWVDGRVGTVMQTHLFGVVASGPFLQLVQVTGSVGGAQALRDHPIVTAIMRSVTVEAP
;
A
#
# COMPACT_ATOMS: atom_id res chain seq x y z
N MET A 1 -11.45 -12.38 37.93
CA MET A 1 -11.51 -12.43 36.44
C MET A 1 -10.30 -11.69 35.90
N PRO A 2 -9.53 -12.25 34.96
CA PRO A 2 -8.51 -11.48 34.26
C PRO A 2 -9.17 -10.41 33.37
N THR A 3 -8.53 -9.24 33.26
CA THR A 3 -8.95 -8.14 32.38
C THR A 3 -7.98 -8.08 31.21
N LEU A 4 -8.51 -7.99 29.99
CA LEU A 4 -7.71 -7.75 28.78
C LEU A 4 -7.92 -6.30 28.33
N ALA A 5 -6.86 -5.67 27.85
CA ALA A 5 -6.87 -4.30 27.36
C ALA A 5 -6.26 -4.21 25.95
N PHE A 6 -6.79 -3.28 25.17
CA PHE A 6 -6.28 -2.94 23.85
C PHE A 6 -6.19 -1.40 23.72
N PRO A 7 -5.04 -0.85 23.30
CA PRO A 7 -3.77 -1.53 23.09
C PRO A 7 -3.09 -1.96 24.41
N SER A 8 -2.19 -2.95 24.35
CA SER A 8 -1.35 -3.42 25.47
C SER A 8 -0.08 -4.11 24.94
N GLU A 9 0.82 -4.55 25.81
CA GLU A 9 2.04 -5.26 25.40
C GLU A 9 1.76 -6.57 24.65
N GLU A 10 0.73 -7.32 25.08
CA GLU A 10 0.28 -8.54 24.40
C GLU A 10 -0.54 -8.25 23.13
N PHE A 11 -1.23 -7.11 23.10
CA PHE A 11 -2.07 -6.66 21.99
C PHE A 11 -1.66 -5.24 21.54
N PRO A 12 -0.47 -5.08 20.96
CA PRO A 12 0.06 -3.76 20.60
C PRO A 12 -0.84 -3.04 19.60
N ALA A 13 -0.84 -1.70 19.71
CA ALA A 13 -1.48 -0.81 18.75
C ALA A 13 -0.88 -0.99 17.34
N GLN A 14 -1.57 -0.46 16.34
CA GLN A 14 -0.98 -0.35 15.01
C GLN A 14 0.11 0.73 14.99
N PRO A 15 1.16 0.58 14.15
CA PRO A 15 2.12 1.64 13.96
C PRO A 15 1.44 2.90 13.41
N ALA A 16 1.96 4.06 13.78
CA ALA A 16 1.51 5.32 13.19
C ALA A 16 2.11 5.45 11.79
N VAL A 17 1.28 5.83 10.81
CA VAL A 17 1.68 6.01 9.42
C VAL A 17 1.34 7.42 8.97
N THR A 18 2.30 8.11 8.37
CA THR A 18 2.10 9.45 7.80
C THR A 18 2.38 9.44 6.30
N LEU A 19 1.59 10.22 5.55
CA LEU A 19 1.79 10.51 4.13
C LEU A 19 1.64 12.02 3.90
N HIS A 20 2.44 12.58 3.00
CA HIS A 20 2.24 13.93 2.47
C HIS A 20 1.42 13.84 1.18
N ILE A 21 0.26 14.47 1.18
CA ILE A 21 -0.61 14.56 0.00
C ILE A 21 -0.58 15.98 -0.59
N PRO A 22 -0.64 16.13 -1.92
CA PRO A 22 -0.81 17.42 -2.59
C PRO A 22 -2.09 18.16 -2.18
N GLN A 23 -2.16 19.47 -2.44
CA GLN A 23 -3.34 20.29 -2.11
C GLN A 23 -4.59 19.90 -2.91
N ASP A 24 -4.42 19.37 -4.12
CA ASP A 24 -5.48 18.87 -5.00
C ASP A 24 -5.84 17.39 -4.70
N TRP A 25 -5.40 16.87 -3.56
CA TRP A 25 -5.76 15.55 -3.06
C TRP A 25 -6.57 15.68 -1.77
N GLN A 26 -7.39 14.67 -1.49
CA GLN A 26 -8.24 14.64 -0.32
C GLN A 26 -8.23 13.26 0.36
N PRO A 27 -8.48 13.20 1.68
CA PRO A 27 -8.74 11.94 2.37
C PRO A 27 -9.87 11.15 1.72
N ALA A 28 -9.74 9.82 1.76
CA ALA A 28 -10.73 8.88 1.28
C ALA A 28 -10.88 7.70 2.25
N HIS A 29 -11.95 6.94 2.07
CA HIS A 29 -12.18 5.70 2.80
C HIS A 29 -12.26 4.54 1.82
N ALA A 30 -11.53 3.46 2.11
CA ALA A 30 -11.55 2.23 1.35
C ALA A 30 -11.71 1.04 2.32
N PRO A 31 -12.52 0.03 2.00
CA PRO A 31 -12.65 -1.15 2.84
C PRO A 31 -11.29 -1.82 3.13
N GLY A 32 -11.04 -2.12 4.39
CA GLY A 32 -9.79 -2.74 4.86
C GLY A 32 -8.58 -1.80 4.90
N ALA A 33 -8.72 -0.53 4.53
CA ALA A 33 -7.67 0.46 4.65
C ALA A 33 -7.69 1.11 6.04
N VAL A 34 -6.50 1.37 6.59
CA VAL A 34 -6.35 2.21 7.79
C VAL A 34 -6.29 3.69 7.43
N MET A 35 -5.82 4.01 6.22
CA MET A 35 -5.72 5.36 5.68
C MET A 35 -5.80 5.30 4.15
N ALA A 36 -6.45 6.28 3.52
CA ALA A 36 -6.43 6.44 2.07
C ALA A 36 -6.55 7.90 1.66
N ALA A 37 -6.05 8.21 0.47
CA ALA A 37 -6.20 9.50 -0.19
C ALA A 37 -6.46 9.29 -1.68
N ARG A 38 -7.13 10.26 -2.32
CA ARG A 38 -7.39 10.25 -3.76
C ARG A 38 -7.26 11.64 -4.34
N SER A 39 -7.02 11.72 -5.64
CA SER A 39 -7.13 12.99 -6.36
C SER A 39 -8.54 13.58 -6.19
N ALA A 40 -8.62 14.90 -6.02
CA ALA A 40 -9.89 15.63 -6.03
C ALA A 40 -10.40 15.86 -7.46
N SER A 41 -9.55 15.72 -8.47
CA SER A 41 -9.96 15.70 -9.87
C SER A 41 -10.60 14.34 -10.21
N ASP A 42 -11.68 14.41 -10.99
CA ASP A 42 -12.40 13.25 -11.53
C ASP A 42 -12.34 13.26 -13.07
N ASP A 43 -11.23 13.77 -13.63
CA ASP A 43 -11.06 14.00 -15.07
C ASP A 43 -10.81 12.71 -15.90
N GLY A 44 -11.16 11.53 -15.36
CA GLY A 44 -10.96 10.24 -16.01
C GLY A 44 -11.76 9.09 -15.40
N ASP A 45 -11.82 7.97 -16.13
CA ASP A 45 -12.59 6.78 -15.72
C ASP A 45 -11.99 6.06 -14.48
N PHE A 46 -10.78 6.44 -14.08
CA PHE A 46 -10.09 5.95 -12.90
C PHE A 46 -9.59 7.12 -12.06
N VAL A 47 -10.00 7.18 -10.79
CA VAL A 47 -9.51 8.20 -9.85
C VAL A 47 -8.20 7.73 -9.21
N PRO A 48 -7.07 8.42 -9.43
CA PRO A 48 -5.80 8.10 -8.77
C PRO A 48 -5.95 8.09 -7.25
N ASN A 49 -5.37 7.09 -6.60
CA ASN A 49 -5.49 6.92 -5.15
C ASN A 49 -4.26 6.26 -4.53
N VAL A 50 -4.07 6.51 -3.23
CA VAL A 50 -3.11 5.83 -2.37
C VAL A 50 -3.85 5.25 -1.18
N VAL A 51 -3.61 3.97 -0.89
CA VAL A 51 -4.24 3.21 0.19
C VAL A 51 -3.16 2.61 1.07
N VAL A 52 -3.33 2.71 2.39
CA VAL A 52 -2.49 2.06 3.39
C VAL A 52 -3.30 0.97 4.09
N ARG A 53 -2.72 -0.22 4.18
CA ARG A 53 -3.22 -1.34 4.98
C ARG A 53 -2.18 -1.75 6.00
N ILE A 54 -2.65 -2.21 7.15
CA ILE A 54 -1.81 -2.78 8.20
C ILE A 54 -2.40 -4.13 8.58
N GLU A 55 -1.63 -5.19 8.37
CA GLU A 55 -2.05 -6.56 8.63
C GLU A 55 -1.12 -7.22 9.63
N ARG A 56 -1.69 -8.02 10.54
CA ARG A 56 -0.90 -8.85 11.44
C ARG A 56 -0.43 -10.10 10.69
N ARG A 57 0.86 -10.40 10.80
CA ARG A 57 1.51 -11.55 10.17
C ARG A 57 2.26 -12.36 11.25
N PRO A 58 2.40 -13.69 11.08
CA PRO A 58 3.18 -14.50 12.01
C PRO A 58 4.66 -14.08 11.97
N LEU A 59 5.43 -14.47 13.00
CA LEU A 59 6.83 -14.05 13.16
C LEU A 59 7.78 -14.60 12.09
N ASP A 60 7.38 -15.66 11.39
CA ASP A 60 8.11 -16.29 10.29
C ASP A 60 7.71 -15.74 8.91
N PHE A 61 6.79 -14.78 8.84
CA PHE A 61 6.39 -14.16 7.58
C PHE A 61 7.56 -13.44 6.91
N VAL A 62 7.67 -13.61 5.60
CA VAL A 62 8.62 -12.87 4.76
C VAL A 62 7.89 -12.09 3.68
N VAL A 63 8.41 -10.92 3.32
CA VAL A 63 7.81 -10.05 2.28
C VAL A 63 7.69 -10.75 0.92
N ALA A 64 8.57 -11.74 0.65
CA ALA A 64 8.49 -12.59 -0.54
C ALA A 64 7.12 -13.29 -0.69
N ASP A 65 6.45 -13.63 0.42
CA ASP A 65 5.13 -14.26 0.37
C ASP A 65 4.06 -13.29 -0.17
N ALA A 66 4.09 -12.03 0.29
CA ALA A 66 3.19 -10.98 -0.24
C ALA A 66 3.46 -10.67 -1.72
N LEU A 67 4.72 -10.72 -2.14
CA LEU A 67 5.09 -10.56 -3.56
C LEU A 67 4.61 -11.74 -4.42
N ALA A 68 4.63 -12.96 -3.89
CA ALA A 68 4.08 -14.13 -4.56
C ALA A 68 2.55 -14.05 -4.70
N GLU A 69 1.85 -13.52 -3.69
CA GLU A 69 0.42 -13.23 -3.76
C GLU A 69 0.10 -12.19 -4.86
N LEU A 70 0.86 -11.10 -4.95
CA LEU A 70 0.72 -10.12 -6.05
C LEU A 70 0.95 -10.74 -7.42
N THR A 71 1.98 -11.58 -7.56
CA THR A 71 2.30 -12.24 -8.83
C THR A 71 1.17 -13.18 -9.25
N ARG A 72 0.58 -13.92 -8.31
CA ARG A 72 -0.60 -14.76 -8.58
C ARG A 72 -1.81 -13.92 -9.01
N PHE A 73 -2.07 -12.83 -8.30
CA PHE A 73 -3.14 -11.89 -8.63
C PHE A 73 -2.99 -11.31 -10.05
N ALA A 74 -1.76 -11.00 -10.46
CA ALA A 74 -1.45 -10.53 -11.81
C ALA A 74 -1.70 -11.62 -12.86
N ALA A 75 -1.23 -12.85 -12.60
CA ALA A 75 -1.36 -13.97 -13.55
C ALA A 75 -2.82 -14.33 -13.87
N GLU A 76 -3.75 -14.04 -12.96
CA GLU A 76 -5.19 -14.25 -13.15
C GLU A 76 -5.87 -13.13 -13.97
N ARG A 77 -5.12 -12.09 -14.37
CA ARG A 77 -5.67 -10.90 -15.04
C ARG A 77 -5.24 -10.79 -16.50
N PRO A 78 -6.09 -10.16 -17.35
CA PRO A 78 -5.71 -9.86 -18.72
C PRO A 78 -4.45 -9.00 -18.78
N GLN A 79 -3.41 -9.53 -19.43
CA GLN A 79 -2.10 -8.87 -19.58
C GLN A 79 -1.47 -8.47 -18.23
N GLY A 80 -1.77 -9.21 -17.16
CA GLY A 80 -1.26 -8.92 -15.84
C GLY A 80 0.25 -9.18 -15.74
N THR A 81 1.00 -8.20 -15.22
CA THR A 81 2.45 -8.30 -15.04
C THR A 81 2.89 -7.68 -13.72
N THR A 82 3.99 -8.17 -13.16
CA THR A 82 4.68 -7.58 -12.00
C THR A 82 6.11 -7.20 -12.37
N SER A 83 6.64 -6.15 -11.76
CA SER A 83 8.06 -5.81 -11.87
C SER A 83 8.90 -6.72 -10.98
N ALA A 84 10.23 -6.70 -11.21
CA ALA A 84 11.15 -7.22 -10.21
C ALA A 84 10.98 -6.43 -8.89
N PRO A 85 11.12 -7.09 -7.72
CA PRO A 85 11.15 -6.40 -6.44
C PRO A 85 12.33 -5.42 -6.36
N SER A 86 12.13 -4.31 -5.66
CA SER A 86 13.17 -3.31 -5.41
C SER A 86 13.24 -2.97 -3.93
N GLU A 87 14.44 -2.78 -3.40
CA GLU A 87 14.62 -2.30 -2.02
C GLU A 87 14.62 -0.77 -2.02
N VAL A 88 13.94 -0.17 -1.04
CA VAL A 88 13.89 1.27 -0.85
C VAL A 88 13.86 1.61 0.64
N GLU A 89 14.61 2.62 1.04
CA GLU A 89 14.57 3.15 2.41
C GLU A 89 13.70 4.41 2.45
N LEU A 90 12.68 4.43 3.31
CA LEU A 90 11.72 5.53 3.47
C LEU A 90 11.52 5.82 4.95
N GLY A 91 11.68 7.08 5.36
CA GLY A 91 11.58 7.46 6.78
C GLY A 91 12.57 6.71 7.69
N GLY A 92 13.74 6.33 7.18
CA GLY A 92 14.74 5.53 7.90
C GLY A 92 14.38 4.06 8.10
N ARG A 93 13.40 3.53 7.35
CA ARG A 93 12.98 2.13 7.41
C ARG A 93 13.07 1.45 6.04
N PRO A 94 13.42 0.16 5.99
CA PRO A 94 13.42 -0.59 4.75
C PRO A 94 12.00 -0.94 4.31
N PHE A 95 11.77 -0.80 3.01
CA PHE A 95 10.59 -1.27 2.29
C PHE A 95 11.02 -2.07 1.06
N VAL A 96 10.16 -2.99 0.64
CA VAL A 96 10.28 -3.65 -0.67
C VAL A 96 9.17 -3.14 -1.58
N GLY A 97 9.56 -2.61 -2.73
CA GLY A 97 8.68 -2.09 -3.77
C GLY A 97 8.44 -3.10 -4.89
N CYS A 98 7.23 -3.11 -5.46
CA CYS A 98 6.87 -3.89 -6.64
C CYS A 98 5.75 -3.18 -7.41
N ASP A 99 5.90 -3.06 -8.72
CA ASP A 99 4.84 -2.56 -9.60
C ASP A 99 4.00 -3.73 -10.11
N LEU A 100 2.71 -3.48 -10.29
CA LEU A 100 1.71 -4.38 -10.82
C LEU A 100 0.93 -3.65 -11.91
N SER A 101 0.68 -4.28 -13.04
CA SER A 101 -0.21 -3.74 -14.07
C SER A 101 -1.09 -4.81 -14.66
N TRP A 102 -2.28 -4.42 -15.14
CA TRP A 102 -3.18 -5.28 -15.90
C TRP A 102 -4.13 -4.44 -16.75
N VAL A 103 -4.86 -5.09 -17.67
CA VAL A 103 -5.96 -4.47 -18.41
C VAL A 103 -7.29 -4.78 -17.74
N ASP A 104 -7.99 -3.73 -17.33
CA ASP A 104 -9.35 -3.78 -16.82
C ASP A 104 -10.36 -3.44 -17.95
N GLY A 105 -11.45 -4.19 -18.03
CA GLY A 105 -12.43 -4.04 -19.11
C GLY A 105 -13.24 -2.74 -19.04
N ARG A 106 -13.25 -2.04 -17.91
CA ARG A 106 -14.01 -0.79 -17.72
C ARG A 106 -13.12 0.44 -17.85
N VAL A 107 -11.94 0.42 -17.23
CA VAL A 107 -11.07 1.60 -17.11
C VAL A 107 -9.79 1.51 -17.95
N GLY A 108 -9.61 0.43 -18.71
CA GLY A 108 -8.38 0.19 -19.48
C GLY A 108 -7.23 -0.26 -18.59
N THR A 109 -6.00 0.13 -18.93
CA THR A 109 -4.82 -0.26 -18.15
C THR A 109 -4.88 0.32 -16.75
N VAL A 110 -4.70 -0.54 -15.74
CA VAL A 110 -4.48 -0.15 -14.35
C VAL A 110 -3.03 -0.42 -14.01
N MET A 111 -2.39 0.54 -13.35
CA MET A 111 -1.04 0.41 -12.81
C MET A 111 -1.07 0.67 -11.32
N GLN A 112 -0.43 -0.21 -10.56
CA GLN A 112 -0.26 -0.08 -9.13
C GLN A 112 1.22 -0.15 -8.77
N THR A 113 1.63 0.69 -7.82
CA THR A 113 2.91 0.55 -7.13
C THR A 113 2.61 0.10 -5.70
N HIS A 114 3.32 -0.91 -5.23
CA HIS A 114 3.20 -1.45 -3.89
C HIS A 114 4.49 -1.20 -3.12
N LEU A 115 4.39 -0.81 -1.85
CA LEU A 115 5.49 -0.77 -0.89
C LEU A 115 5.12 -1.62 0.32
N PHE A 116 6.00 -2.53 0.71
CA PHE A 116 5.83 -3.41 1.86
C PHE A 116 6.89 -3.11 2.91
N GLY A 117 6.45 -2.68 4.09
CA GLY A 117 7.30 -2.48 5.27
C GLY A 117 6.85 -3.38 6.40
N VAL A 118 7.79 -3.89 7.19
CA VAL A 118 7.48 -4.78 8.32
C VAL A 118 7.88 -4.09 9.63
N VAL A 119 6.95 -4.06 10.58
CA VAL A 119 7.19 -3.55 11.94
C VAL A 119 7.06 -4.72 12.92
N ALA A 120 8.13 -5.01 13.67
CA ALA A 120 8.06 -5.97 14.76
C ALA A 120 7.15 -5.45 15.87
N SER A 121 6.28 -6.32 16.40
CA SER A 121 5.19 -5.90 17.28
C SER A 121 4.86 -6.98 18.30
N GLY A 122 5.80 -7.26 19.20
CA GLY A 122 5.66 -8.29 20.23
C GLY A 122 5.44 -9.68 19.62
N PRO A 123 4.28 -10.32 19.83
CA PRO A 123 4.02 -11.69 19.38
C PRO A 123 3.73 -11.85 17.88
N PHE A 124 3.66 -10.76 17.12
CA PHE A 124 3.42 -10.79 15.67
C PHE A 124 4.19 -9.69 14.94
N LEU A 125 4.23 -9.79 13.62
CA LEU A 125 4.67 -8.73 12.73
C LEU A 125 3.47 -7.91 12.28
N GLN A 126 3.68 -6.62 12.03
CA GLN A 126 2.70 -5.77 11.36
C GLN A 126 3.25 -5.42 9.98
N LEU A 127 2.60 -5.96 8.95
CA LEU A 127 2.90 -5.64 7.55
C LEU A 127 2.16 -4.37 7.18
N VAL A 128 2.92 -3.30 6.93
CA VAL A 128 2.43 -2.05 6.36
C VAL A 128 2.53 -2.17 4.85
N GLN A 129 1.39 -2.16 4.17
CA GLN A 129 1.31 -2.13 2.72
C GLN A 129 0.78 -0.77 2.27
N VAL A 130 1.58 -0.03 1.51
CA VAL A 130 1.14 1.18 0.80
C VAL A 130 0.92 0.81 -0.66
N THR A 131 -0.26 1.11 -1.21
CA THR A 131 -0.60 0.83 -2.61
C THR A 131 -1.04 2.13 -3.27
N GLY A 132 -0.30 2.56 -4.27
CA GLY A 132 -0.67 3.65 -5.14
C GLY A 132 -1.27 3.10 -6.43
N SER A 133 -2.38 3.65 -6.89
CA SER A 133 -3.09 3.16 -8.08
C SER A 133 -3.42 4.30 -9.03
N VAL A 134 -3.22 4.04 -10.32
CA VAL A 134 -3.64 4.90 -11.44
C VAL A 134 -4.23 4.04 -12.56
N GLY A 135 -4.99 4.64 -13.46
CA GLY A 135 -5.60 3.90 -14.55
C GLY A 135 -6.02 4.76 -15.74
N GLY A 136 -6.49 4.10 -16.79
CA GLY A 136 -6.98 4.76 -18.00
C GLY A 136 -5.90 5.44 -18.84
N ALA A 137 -6.34 6.30 -19.75
CA ALA A 137 -5.46 7.07 -20.64
C ALA A 137 -4.50 8.01 -19.87
N GLN A 138 -4.84 8.29 -18.61
CA GLN A 138 -4.17 9.19 -17.71
C GLN A 138 -3.06 8.52 -16.88
N ALA A 139 -3.01 7.18 -16.85
CA ALA A 139 -2.15 6.41 -15.95
C ALA A 139 -0.68 6.86 -15.95
N LEU A 140 -0.06 7.02 -17.12
CA LEU A 140 1.35 7.41 -17.22
C LEU A 140 1.63 8.83 -16.70
N ARG A 141 0.65 9.72 -16.81
CA ARG A 141 0.78 11.09 -16.32
C ARG A 141 0.60 11.16 -14.80
N ASP A 142 -0.32 10.37 -14.26
CA ASP A 142 -0.68 10.42 -12.83
C ASP A 142 0.24 9.55 -11.97
N HIS A 143 0.91 8.55 -12.56
CA HIS A 143 1.80 7.61 -11.85
C HIS A 143 2.90 8.32 -11.03
N PRO A 144 3.64 9.31 -11.57
CA PRO A 144 4.66 10.02 -10.79
C PRO A 144 4.11 10.73 -9.54
N ILE A 145 2.87 11.22 -9.58
CA ILE A 145 2.23 11.91 -8.44
C ILE A 145 1.96 10.91 -7.32
N VAL A 146 1.34 9.78 -7.67
CA VAL A 146 1.07 8.67 -6.75
C VAL A 146 2.37 8.15 -6.14
N THR A 147 3.40 7.92 -6.95
CA THR A 147 4.72 7.49 -6.47
C THR A 147 5.33 8.51 -5.51
N ALA A 148 5.21 9.82 -5.77
CA ALA A 148 5.71 10.85 -4.87
C ALA A 148 5.02 10.82 -3.49
N ILE A 149 3.68 10.65 -3.46
CA ILE A 149 2.92 10.48 -2.21
C ILE A 149 3.42 9.25 -1.46
N MET A 150 3.54 8.11 -2.14
CA MET A 150 3.99 6.86 -1.53
C MET A 150 5.41 6.98 -0.94
N ARG A 151 6.32 7.68 -1.63
CA ARG A 151 7.71 7.90 -1.16
C ARG A 151 7.82 8.87 0.01
N SER A 152 6.74 9.55 0.39
CA SER A 152 6.69 10.35 1.61
C SER A 152 6.37 9.55 2.86
N VAL A 153 6.10 8.23 2.73
CA VAL A 153 5.66 7.41 3.85
C VAL A 153 6.68 7.40 4.98
N THR A 154 6.19 7.64 6.20
CA THR A 154 6.90 7.34 7.43
C THR A 154 6.07 6.38 8.27
N VAL A 155 6.76 5.50 9.00
CA VAL A 155 6.13 4.50 9.86
C VAL A 155 6.83 4.53 11.21
N GLU A 156 6.07 4.78 12.26
CA GLU A 156 6.56 4.81 13.64
C GLU A 156 5.98 3.61 14.38
N ALA A 157 6.84 2.89 15.11
CA ALA A 157 6.38 1.78 15.93
C ALA A 157 5.43 2.30 17.02
N PRO A 158 4.42 1.50 17.42
CA PRO A 158 3.49 1.86 18.49
C PRO A 158 4.16 2.01 19.85
#